data_AF-A0A8T4UTH8-F1
#
_entry.id   AF-A0A8T4UTH8-F1
#
_cell.length_a   1.000
_cell.length_b   1.000
_cell.length_c   1.000
_cell.angle_alpha   90.00
_cell.angle_beta   90.00
_cell.angle_gamma   90.00
#
_symmetry.space_group_name_H-M   'P 1'
#
loop_
_entity.id
_entity.type
_entity.pdbx_description
1 polymer ?
#
loop_
_entity_poly.entity_id
_entity_poly.type
_entity_poly.pdbx_seq_one_letter_code
_entity_poly.pdbx_strand_id
1 'polypeptide(L)'
;MQAKKIEYDRLEFKKDQEIPYLKGTRIRADAIYVHDYITENRTPEHIAKDRDLSIQDITQAIEWGTANEGIIKKVLEREYKNRPIYKK
;
A
#
# COMPACT_ATOMS: atom_id res chain seq x y z
N MET A 1 20.11 -17.62 -12.71
CA MET A 1 19.60 -17.06 -11.44
C MET A 1 18.10 -16.90 -11.58
N GLN A 2 17.30 -17.76 -10.94
CA GLN A 2 15.84 -17.67 -10.97
C GLN A 2 15.42 -16.42 -10.18
N ALA A 3 14.78 -15.46 -10.83
CA ALA A 3 14.10 -14.38 -10.14
C ALA A 3 13.01 -15.01 -9.27
N LYS A 4 13.17 -14.96 -7.93
CA LYS A 4 12.10 -15.32 -7.00
C LYS A 4 10.91 -14.43 -7.34
N LYS A 5 9.85 -15.04 -7.88
CA LYS A 5 8.56 -14.38 -8.01
C LYS A 5 8.13 -14.06 -6.58
N ILE A 6 8.14 -12.78 -6.21
CA ILE A 6 7.68 -12.35 -4.89
C ILE A 6 6.17 -12.64 -4.89
N GLU A 7 5.75 -13.67 -4.16
CA GLU A 7 4.34 -13.97 -3.94
C GLU A 7 3.87 -13.12 -2.75
N TYR A 8 2.91 -12.24 -3.01
CA TYR A 8 2.34 -11.37 -1.99
C TYR A 8 1.16 -12.07 -1.29
N ASP A 9 1.43 -13.14 -0.53
CA ASP A 9 0.41 -13.96 0.13
C ASP A 9 -0.46 -13.20 1.15
N ARG A 10 0.05 -12.06 1.63
CA ARG A 10 -0.62 -11.15 2.56
C ARG A 10 -1.42 -10.06 1.86
N LEU A 11 -1.40 -10.00 0.54
CA LEU A 11 -2.12 -9.02 -0.25
C LEU A 11 -3.27 -9.66 -1.03
N GLU A 12 -4.42 -9.00 -1.08
CA GLU A 12 -5.58 -9.40 -1.86
C GLU A 12 -5.95 -8.33 -2.89
N PHE A 13 -6.02 -8.72 -4.17
CA PHE A 13 -6.56 -7.86 -5.22
C PHE A 13 -8.08 -8.05 -5.27
N LYS A 14 -8.80 -6.98 -4.96
CA LYS A 14 -10.26 -6.95 -5.14
C LYS A 14 -10.58 -6.65 -6.60
N LYS A 15 -11.75 -7.11 -7.05
CA LYS A 15 -12.24 -6.88 -8.41
C LYS A 15 -12.22 -5.37 -8.71
N ASP A 16 -11.68 -5.00 -9.88
CA ASP A 16 -11.59 -3.62 -10.36
C ASP A 16 -10.71 -2.68 -9.50
N GLN A 17 -9.84 -3.23 -8.64
CA GLN A 17 -8.89 -2.45 -7.83
C GLN A 17 -7.46 -2.66 -8.32
N GLU A 18 -6.76 -1.55 -8.62
CA GLU A 18 -5.35 -1.57 -9.03
C GLU A 18 -4.38 -1.66 -7.84
N ILE A 19 -4.85 -1.29 -6.65
CA ILE A 19 -4.08 -1.37 -5.39
C ILE A 19 -4.66 -2.51 -4.56
N PRO A 20 -3.83 -3.46 -4.09
CA PRO A 20 -4.30 -4.55 -3.25
C PRO A 20 -4.56 -4.08 -1.83
N TYR A 21 -5.36 -4.86 -1.12
CA TYR A 21 -5.63 -4.71 0.30
C TYR A 21 -4.76 -5.69 1.09
N LEU A 22 -4.44 -5.37 2.33
CA LEU A 22 -3.93 -6.36 3.26
C LEU A 22 -5.03 -7.41 3.50
N LYS A 23 -4.69 -8.68 3.34
CA LYS A 23 -5.63 -9.81 3.37
C LYS A 23 -6.40 -9.86 4.68
N GLY A 24 -7.72 -10.00 4.58
CA GLY A 24 -8.59 -10.01 5.76
C GLY A 24 -8.80 -8.64 6.41
N THR A 25 -8.34 -7.56 5.78
CA THR A 25 -8.54 -6.19 6.26
C THR A 25 -9.23 -5.31 5.21
N ARG A 26 -9.56 -4.08 5.60
CA ARG A 26 -10.00 -3.01 4.68
C ARG A 26 -8.89 -1.98 4.40
N ILE A 27 -7.65 -2.32 4.73
CA ILE A 27 -6.50 -1.42 4.59
C ILE A 27 -5.84 -1.68 3.24
N ARG A 28 -5.65 -0.64 2.44
CA ARG A 28 -4.92 -0.72 1.17
C ARG A 28 -3.42 -0.70 1.40
N ALA A 29 -2.66 -1.37 0.53
CA ALA A 29 -1.20 -1.39 0.60
C ALA A 29 -0.58 0.01 0.44
N ASP A 30 -1.17 0.87 -0.41
CA ASP A 30 -0.71 2.25 -0.58
C ASP A 30 -0.93 3.12 0.66
N ALA A 31 -1.95 2.84 1.48
CA ALA A 31 -2.14 3.55 2.73
C ALA A 31 -0.97 3.30 3.69
N ILE A 32 -0.48 2.06 3.77
CA ILE A 32 0.72 1.74 4.56
C ILE A 32 1.95 2.40 3.95
N TYR A 33 2.15 2.21 2.65
CA TYR A 33 3.35 2.69 1.97
C TYR A 33 3.43 4.23 1.94
N VAL A 34 2.40 4.92 1.46
CA VAL A 34 2.43 6.37 1.25
C VAL A 34 2.30 7.13 2.56
N HIS A 35 1.29 6.80 3.38
CA HIS A 35 1.00 7.57 4.58
C HIS A 35 2.04 7.28 5.67
N ASP A 36 2.27 6.00 5.99
CA ASP A 36 3.05 5.67 7.18
C ASP A 36 4.54 5.54 6.88
N TYR A 37 4.91 4.88 5.78
CA TYR A 37 6.31 4.61 5.45
C TYR A 37 6.98 5.82 4.76
N ILE A 38 6.36 6.41 3.75
CA ILE A 38 6.95 7.54 3.01
C ILE A 38 6.71 8.89 3.71
N THR A 39 5.46 9.21 4.08
CA THR A 39 5.12 10.54 4.60
C THR A 39 5.53 10.70 6.06
N GLU A 40 5.20 9.72 6.91
CA GLU A 40 5.54 9.77 8.34
C GLU A 40 6.90 9.16 8.67
N ASN A 41 7.59 8.56 7.68
CA ASN A 41 8.91 7.94 7.83
C ASN A 41 8.99 6.95 9.01
N ARG A 42 7.91 6.19 9.25
CA ARG A 42 7.83 5.20 10.32
C ARG A 42 8.47 3.88 9.89
N THR A 43 9.07 3.17 10.85
CA THR A 43 9.62 1.84 10.60
C THR A 43 8.50 0.79 10.54
N PRO A 44 8.67 -0.32 9.81
CA PRO A 44 7.66 -1.38 9.72
C PRO A 44 7.18 -1.90 11.08
N GLU A 45 8.07 -1.99 12.07
CA GLU A 45 7.77 -2.46 13.43
C GLU A 45 6.80 -1.51 14.15
N HIS A 46 7.02 -0.20 14.03
CA HIS A 46 6.14 0.80 14.64
C HIS A 46 4.77 0.80 13.97
N ILE A 47 4.74 0.72 12.63
CA ILE A 47 3.48 0.69 11.89
C ILE A 47 2.67 -0.57 12.25
N ALA A 48 3.31 -1.73 12.31
CA ALA A 48 2.68 -2.99 12.67
C ALA A 48 2.06 -2.91 14.07
N LYS A 49 2.80 -2.38 15.05
CA LYS A 49 2.32 -2.19 16.41
C LYS A 49 1.14 -1.21 16.49
N ASP A 50 1.24 -0.05 15.85
CA ASP A 50 0.21 0.99 15.93
C ASP A 50 -1.10 0.59 15.24
N ARG A 51 -1.00 -0.19 14.15
CA ARG A 51 -2.17 -0.65 13.39
C ARG A 51 -2.73 -1.99 13.86
N ASP A 52 -2.11 -2.63 14.85
CA ASP A 52 -2.44 -3.99 15.32
C ASP A 52 -2.42 -5.01 14.16
N LEU A 53 -1.35 -4.97 13.36
CA LEU A 53 -1.12 -5.82 12.20
C LEU A 53 0.17 -6.61 12.34
N SER A 54 0.30 -7.71 11.59
CA SER A 54 1.56 -8.43 11.59
C SER A 54 2.63 -7.66 10.83
N ILE A 55 3.88 -7.74 11.30
CA ILE A 55 5.01 -7.12 10.61
C ILE A 55 5.14 -7.60 9.16
N GLN A 56 4.79 -8.87 8.88
CA GLN A 56 4.82 -9.43 7.54
C GLN A 56 3.80 -8.75 6.60
N ASP A 57 2.62 -8.40 7.10
CA ASP A 57 1.61 -7.70 6.30
C ASP A 57 2.13 -6.30 5.92
N ILE A 58 2.72 -5.59 6.89
CA ILE A 58 3.33 -4.27 6.66
C ILE A 58 4.50 -4.36 5.69
N THR A 59 5.42 -5.31 5.89
CA THR A 59 6.57 -5.50 4.99
C THR A 59 6.13 -5.77 3.56
N GLN A 60 5.17 -6.68 3.34
CA GLN A 60 4.68 -6.96 1.98
C GLN A 60 3.96 -5.76 1.36
N ALA A 61 3.21 -4.96 2.14
CA ALA A 61 2.62 -3.73 1.63
C ALA A 61 3.67 -2.69 1.22
N ILE A 62 4.75 -2.54 2.00
CA ILE A 62 5.86 -1.64 1.69
C ILE A 62 6.64 -2.13 0.46
N GLU A 63 6.96 -3.43 0.38
CA GLU A 63 7.62 -4.03 -0.77
C GLU A 63 6.79 -3.85 -2.05
N TRP A 64 5.49 -4.15 -1.97
CA TRP A 64 4.58 -3.93 -3.09
C TRP A 64 4.52 -2.45 -3.47
N GLY A 65 4.40 -1.56 -2.49
CA GLY A 65 4.32 -0.11 -2.72
C GLY A 65 5.58 0.45 -3.37
N THR A 66 6.74 -0.01 -2.93
CA THR A 66 8.05 0.36 -3.49
C THR A 66 8.19 -0.12 -4.93
N ALA A 67 7.78 -1.36 -5.22
CA ALA A 67 7.83 -1.93 -6.56
C ALA A 67 6.79 -1.30 -7.53
N ASN A 68 5.71 -0.71 -7.00
CA ASN A 68 4.56 -0.24 -7.78
C ASN A 68 4.25 1.24 -7.55
N GLU A 69 5.25 2.06 -7.19
CA GLU A 69 5.09 3.49 -6.91
C GLU A 69 4.38 4.23 -8.07
N GLY A 70 4.70 3.87 -9.32
CA GLY A 70 4.06 4.45 -10.50
C GLY A 70 2.56 4.15 -10.63
N ILE A 71 2.11 2.97 -10.18
CA ILE A 71 0.68 2.62 -10.13
C ILE A 71 0.01 3.44 -9.05
N ILE A 72 0.60 3.49 -7.84
CA ILE A 72 0.09 4.25 -6.71
C ILE A 72 -0.09 5.72 -7.09
N LYS A 73 0.93 6.34 -7.71
CA LYS A 73 0.85 7.73 -8.16
C LYS A 73 -0.31 7.96 -9.11
N LYS A 74 -0.52 7.10 -10.12
CA LYS A 74 -1.63 7.22 -11.08
C LYS A 74 -2.99 7.05 -10.42
N VAL A 75 -3.12 6.13 -9.47
CA VAL A 75 -4.38 5.91 -8.73
C VAL A 75 -4.67 7.13 -7.86
N LEU A 76 -3.69 7.59 -7.08
CA LEU A 76 -3.83 8.77 -6.23
C LEU A 76 -4.15 10.02 -7.06
N GLU A 77 -3.46 10.26 -8.17
CA GLU A 77 -3.77 11.39 -9.07
C GLU A 77 -5.22 11.33 -9.57
N ARG A 78 -5.72 10.16 -9.97
CA ARG A 78 -7.12 9.98 -10.37
C ARG A 78 -8.10 10.21 -9.21
N GLU A 79 -7.79 9.72 -8.02
CA GLU A 79 -8.62 9.88 -6.82
C GLU A 79 -8.65 11.34 -6.36
N TYR A 80 -7.50 12.03 -6.30
CA TYR A 80 -7.37 13.40 -5.85
C TYR A 80 -7.90 14.42 -6.86
N LYS A 81 -7.70 14.20 -8.17
CA LYS A 81 -8.28 15.06 -9.22
C LYS A 81 -9.81 15.07 -9.20
N ASN A 82 -10.42 13.99 -8.71
CA ASN A 82 -11.86 13.88 -8.55
C ASN A 82 -12.38 14.40 -7.20
N ARG A 83 -11.51 14.86 -6.28
CA ARG A 83 -11.96 15.49 -5.04
C ARG A 83 -12.31 16.97 -5.29
N PRO A 84 -13.52 17.44 -4.94
CA PRO A 84 -14.00 18.79 -5.25
C PRO A 84 -13.22 19.93 -4.57
N ILE A 85 -12.27 19.62 -3.68
CA ILE A 85 -11.47 20.60 -2.93
C ILE A 85 -10.39 21.26 -3.82
N TYR A 86 -10.00 20.64 -4.95
CA TYR A 86 -8.96 21.15 -5.86
C TYR A 86 -9.52 21.77 -7.16
N LYS A 87 -10.84 21.93 -7.27
CA LYS A 87 -11.42 22.82 -8.28
C LYS A 87 -11.35 24.26 -7.76
N LYS A 88 -10.19 24.90 -7.88
CA LYS A 88 -10.10 26.36 -7.89
C LYS A 88 -9.78 26.83 -9.30
#